data_AF-A0A0D5NFR8-F1
#
_entry.id   AF-A0A0D5NFR8-F1
#
_cell.length_a   1.000
_cell.length_b   1.000
_cell.length_c   1.000
_cell.angle_alpha   90.00
_cell.angle_beta   90.00
_cell.angle_gamma   90.00
#
_symmetry.space_group_name_H-M   'P 1'
#
loop_
_entity.id
_entity.type
_entity.pdbx_description
1 polymer ?
#
loop_
_entity_poly.entity_id
_entity_poly.type
_entity_poly.pdbx_seq_one_letter_code
_entity_poly.pdbx_strand_id
1 'polypeptide(L)'
;MKLNTKILDGFRFLLALWVAAGHFYILIGGTKFFNIPIISYLLGHPIIAVNGFMVITGFLMTYHYILRESKEPFREVSTGIKFVLRRLFRLYPVYFLAIMAAFFLVEYMYRFRAETLEFFTGSTLTAFGAESKMETPTLLGLFSHLLFVHGLIPHQDSSILSVAWSLSLEMQFYVLFPVIFAFLFTKKTHLKFIVLTILSTLISVLTLSFYKQYFDMPAALIFRMPIFLLGMMLAAAGLGKLKWRYVLLNGAVI
;
A
#
# COMPACT_ATOMS: atom_id res chain seq x y z
N MET A 1 -18.73 0.22 -22.29
CA MET A 1 -19.48 0.52 -21.05
C MET A 1 -18.57 1.29 -20.10
N LYS A 2 -19.01 2.44 -19.56
CA LYS A 2 -18.29 3.15 -18.49
C LYS A 2 -18.96 2.80 -17.16
N LEU A 3 -18.21 2.22 -16.24
CA LEU A 3 -18.66 1.96 -14.87
C LEU A 3 -18.69 3.28 -14.09
N ASN A 4 -19.65 3.43 -13.19
CA ASN A 4 -19.65 4.54 -12.23
C ASN A 4 -18.65 4.22 -11.10
N THR A 5 -17.50 4.90 -11.11
CA THR A 5 -16.45 4.70 -10.11
C THR A 5 -16.51 5.66 -8.94
N LYS A 6 -17.48 6.58 -8.88
CA LYS A 6 -17.58 7.58 -7.79
C LYS A 6 -17.72 6.94 -6.41
N ILE A 7 -18.38 5.80 -6.32
CA ILE A 7 -18.51 5.06 -5.06
C ILE A 7 -17.16 4.64 -4.48
N LEU A 8 -16.15 4.42 -5.33
CA LEU A 8 -14.80 4.05 -4.89
C LEU A 8 -14.09 5.20 -4.18
N ASP A 9 -14.44 6.46 -4.46
CA ASP A 9 -13.91 7.59 -3.72
C ASP A 9 -14.44 7.62 -2.28
N GLY A 10 -15.72 7.28 -2.09
CA GLY A 10 -16.31 7.07 -0.77
C GLY A 10 -15.65 5.90 -0.02
N PHE A 11 -15.43 4.77 -0.70
CA PHE A 11 -14.70 3.64 -0.10
C PHE A 11 -13.28 4.00 0.31
N ARG A 12 -12.54 4.74 -0.52
CA ARG A 12 -11.20 5.24 -0.15
C ARG A 12 -11.22 6.10 1.09
N PHE A 13 -12.22 6.97 1.22
CA PHE A 13 -12.39 7.79 2.41
C PHE A 13 -12.59 6.91 3.66
N LEU A 14 -13.46 5.90 3.59
CA LEU A 14 -13.66 4.95 4.69
C LEU A 14 -12.39 4.16 5.03
N LEU A 15 -11.63 3.73 4.02
CA LEU A 15 -10.34 3.06 4.23
C LEU A 15 -9.31 4.00 4.88
N ALA A 16 -9.25 5.27 4.46
CA ALA A 16 -8.37 6.26 5.06
C ALA A 16 -8.73 6.53 6.53
N LEU A 17 -10.04 6.65 6.81
CA LEU A 17 -10.55 6.79 8.17
C LEU A 17 -10.22 5.57 9.04
N TRP A 18 -10.33 4.36 8.48
CA TRP A 18 -9.90 3.14 9.18
C TRP A 18 -8.40 3.18 9.49
N VAL A 19 -7.53 3.52 8.53
CA VAL A 19 -6.09 3.66 8.79
C VAL A 19 -5.84 4.66 9.93
N ALA A 20 -6.46 5.83 9.89
CA ALA A 20 -6.31 6.86 10.93
C ALA A 20 -6.81 6.37 12.31
N ALA A 21 -8.01 5.77 12.36
CA ALA A 21 -8.59 5.24 13.59
C ALA A 21 -7.78 4.08 14.16
N GLY A 22 -7.24 3.22 13.30
CA GLY A 22 -6.40 2.10 13.73
C GLY A 22 -5.07 2.57 14.30
N HIS A 23 -4.40 3.53 13.67
CA HIS A 23 -3.19 4.13 14.24
C HIS A 23 -3.48 4.87 15.54
N PHE A 24 -4.57 5.64 15.62
CA PHE A 24 -4.99 6.28 16.87
C PHE A 24 -5.24 5.27 17.98
N TYR A 25 -5.94 4.17 17.68
CA TYR A 25 -6.17 3.08 18.63
C TYR A 25 -4.88 2.44 19.13
N ILE A 26 -3.89 2.22 18.24
CA ILE A 26 -2.57 1.71 18.62
C ILE A 26 -1.82 2.73 19.50
N LEU A 27 -1.90 4.02 19.19
CA LEU A 27 -1.22 5.10 19.92
C LEU A 27 -1.72 5.28 21.35
N ILE A 28 -3.01 5.04 21.60
CA ILE A 28 -3.59 5.10 22.95
C ILE A 28 -3.46 3.78 23.73
N GLY A 29 -2.72 2.80 23.20
CA GLY A 29 -2.41 1.54 23.89
C GLY A 29 -3.25 0.33 23.49
N GLY A 30 -4.16 0.47 22.53
CA GLY A 30 -4.92 -0.63 21.94
C GLY A 30 -5.73 -1.40 22.98
N THR A 31 -5.56 -2.73 23.02
CA THR A 31 -6.34 -3.62 23.90
C THR A 31 -6.06 -3.39 25.38
N LYS A 32 -4.97 -2.70 25.74
CA LYS A 32 -4.69 -2.29 27.12
C LYS A 32 -5.57 -1.14 27.59
N PHE A 33 -6.02 -0.28 26.66
CA PHE A 33 -6.93 0.81 26.98
C PHE A 33 -8.39 0.33 26.93
N PHE A 34 -8.82 -0.28 25.82
CA PHE A 34 -10.12 -0.98 25.76
C PHE A 34 -10.07 -2.18 24.83
N ASN A 35 -10.85 -3.22 25.16
CA ASN A 35 -10.92 -4.45 24.36
C ASN A 35 -12.36 -4.82 24.03
N ILE A 36 -12.81 -4.46 22.82
CA ILE A 36 -14.09 -4.90 22.26
C ILE A 36 -13.75 -5.84 21.09
N PRO A 37 -14.02 -7.17 21.17
CA PRO A 37 -13.35 -8.17 20.34
C PRO A 37 -13.24 -7.83 18.84
N ILE A 38 -14.36 -7.58 18.17
CA ILE A 38 -14.38 -7.31 16.73
C ILE A 38 -13.78 -5.93 16.42
N ILE A 39 -14.11 -4.91 17.21
CA ILE A 39 -13.65 -3.53 16.98
C ILE A 39 -12.14 -3.42 17.20
N SER A 40 -11.65 -3.94 18.32
CA SER A 40 -10.24 -4.00 18.68
C SER A 40 -9.42 -4.80 17.67
N TYR A 41 -9.97 -5.89 17.13
CA TYR A 41 -9.32 -6.63 16.03
C TYR A 41 -9.18 -5.76 14.77
N LEU A 42 -10.27 -5.12 14.32
CA LEU A 42 -10.24 -4.30 13.10
C LEU A 42 -9.32 -3.08 13.26
N LEU A 43 -9.41 -2.36 14.38
CA LEU A 43 -8.57 -1.19 14.64
C LEU A 43 -7.10 -1.56 14.88
N GLY A 44 -6.83 -2.71 15.50
CA GLY A 44 -5.47 -3.22 15.71
C GLY A 44 -4.75 -3.65 14.42
N HIS A 45 -5.47 -3.80 13.30
CA HIS A 45 -4.92 -4.25 12.02
C HIS A 45 -5.21 -3.25 10.88
N PRO A 46 -4.67 -2.02 10.92
CA PRO A 46 -4.86 -1.03 9.85
C PRO A 46 -4.36 -1.51 8.48
N ILE A 47 -3.50 -2.54 8.45
CA ILE A 47 -3.01 -3.19 7.24
C ILE A 47 -4.12 -3.77 6.36
N ILE A 48 -5.29 -4.10 6.93
CA ILE A 48 -6.45 -4.57 6.18
C ILE A 48 -6.97 -3.45 5.26
N ALA A 49 -7.00 -2.21 5.75
CA ALA A 49 -7.40 -1.07 4.94
C ALA A 49 -6.42 -0.79 3.79
N VAL A 50 -5.11 -0.99 4.03
CA VAL A 50 -4.07 -0.90 2.99
C VAL A 50 -4.31 -1.94 1.88
N ASN A 51 -4.70 -3.16 2.22
CA ASN A 51 -5.08 -4.17 1.22
C ASN A 51 -6.27 -3.70 0.37
N GLY A 52 -7.27 -3.07 0.99
CA GLY A 52 -8.38 -2.43 0.28
C GLY A 52 -7.92 -1.37 -0.72
N PHE A 53 -6.97 -0.50 -0.32
CA PHE A 53 -6.37 0.47 -1.23
C PHE A 53 -5.68 -0.22 -2.42
N MET A 54 -4.95 -1.31 -2.20
CA MET A 54 -4.25 -2.03 -3.28
C MET A 54 -5.22 -2.62 -4.31
N VAL A 55 -6.36 -3.19 -3.88
CA VAL A 55 -7.42 -3.65 -4.80
C VAL A 55 -7.98 -2.47 -5.61
N ILE A 56 -8.36 -1.38 -4.93
CA ILE A 56 -8.94 -0.20 -5.59
C ILE A 56 -7.93 0.43 -6.56
N THR A 57 -6.64 0.46 -6.21
CA THR A 57 -5.57 1.00 -7.04
C THR A 57 -5.37 0.14 -8.29
N GLY A 58 -5.26 -1.19 -8.16
CA GLY A 58 -5.20 -2.11 -9.30
C GLY A 58 -6.42 -1.98 -10.23
N PHE A 59 -7.61 -1.84 -9.64
CA PHE A 59 -8.85 -1.63 -10.36
C PHE A 59 -8.85 -0.31 -11.15
N LEU A 60 -8.67 0.84 -10.49
CA LEU A 60 -8.76 2.14 -11.16
C LEU A 60 -7.63 2.36 -12.16
N MET A 61 -6.41 1.91 -11.87
CA MET A 61 -5.31 2.03 -12.81
C MET A 61 -5.64 1.28 -14.10
N THR A 62 -6.05 0.01 -13.99
CA THR A 62 -6.46 -0.81 -15.14
C THR A 62 -7.65 -0.21 -15.89
N TYR A 63 -8.69 0.18 -15.15
CA TYR A 63 -9.91 0.76 -15.72
C TYR A 63 -9.61 2.02 -16.54
N HIS A 64 -8.85 2.96 -15.98
CA HIS A 64 -8.52 4.20 -16.69
C HIS A 64 -7.53 3.99 -17.83
N TYR A 65 -6.59 3.03 -17.72
CA TYR A 65 -5.69 2.69 -18.82
C TYR A 65 -6.46 2.15 -20.03
N ILE A 66 -7.41 1.22 -19.81
CA ILE A 66 -8.24 0.67 -20.89
C ILE A 66 -9.11 1.78 -21.51
N LEU A 67 -9.74 2.63 -20.70
CA LEU A 67 -10.61 3.69 -21.22
C LEU A 67 -9.87 4.76 -22.03
N ARG A 68 -8.59 4.99 -21.73
CA ARG A 68 -7.77 6.00 -22.42
C ARG A 68 -7.03 5.43 -23.63
N GLU A 69 -7.12 4.13 -23.89
CA GLU A 69 -6.38 3.44 -24.97
C GLU A 69 -6.52 4.12 -26.34
N SER A 70 -7.69 4.69 -26.66
CA SER A 70 -7.93 5.42 -27.92
C SER A 70 -7.14 6.74 -28.06
N LYS A 71 -6.76 7.37 -26.95
CA LYS A 71 -6.04 8.65 -26.91
C LYS A 71 -4.58 8.49 -26.47
N GLU A 72 -4.32 7.50 -25.62
CA GLU A 72 -3.02 7.20 -25.03
C GLU A 72 -2.78 5.69 -25.20
N PRO A 73 -2.31 5.23 -26.37
CA PRO A 73 -2.08 3.81 -26.61
C PRO A 73 -1.08 3.24 -25.62
N PHE A 74 -1.42 2.15 -24.94
CA PHE A 74 -0.60 1.61 -23.84
C PHE A 74 0.74 1.01 -24.29
N ARG A 75 0.91 0.74 -25.60
CA ARG A 75 2.17 0.26 -26.19
C ARG A 75 3.21 1.35 -26.36
N GLU A 76 2.81 2.62 -26.30
CA GLU A 76 3.73 3.74 -26.38
C GLU A 76 4.41 3.98 -25.03
N VAL A 77 5.73 4.09 -25.04
CA VAL A 77 6.53 4.43 -23.85
C VAL A 77 6.08 5.78 -23.26
N SER A 78 5.69 6.71 -24.13
CA SER A 78 5.20 8.05 -23.72
C SER A 78 3.97 7.98 -22.80
N THR A 79 3.07 7.01 -23.03
CA THR A 79 1.87 6.79 -22.20
C THR A 79 2.25 6.37 -20.79
N GLY A 80 3.21 5.44 -20.66
CA GLY A 80 3.74 5.00 -19.37
C GLY A 80 4.43 6.13 -18.60
N ILE A 81 5.28 6.91 -19.26
CA ILE A 81 5.96 8.05 -18.63
C ILE A 81 4.94 9.10 -18.15
N LYS A 82 3.99 9.49 -19.00
CA LYS A 82 2.90 10.43 -18.62
C LYS A 82 2.09 9.90 -17.44
N PHE A 83 1.83 8.60 -17.41
CA PHE A 83 1.09 7.95 -16.32
C PHE A 83 1.81 8.07 -14.98
N VAL A 84 3.13 7.82 -14.95
CA VAL A 84 3.96 7.91 -13.74
C VAL A 84 4.09 9.36 -13.28
N LEU A 85 4.45 10.27 -14.18
CA LEU A 85 4.67 11.69 -13.85
C LEU A 85 3.41 12.35 -13.27
N ARG A 86 2.22 12.12 -13.86
CA ARG A 86 0.95 12.65 -13.33
C ARG A 86 0.71 12.23 -11.88
N ARG A 87 1.11 11.01 -11.51
CA ARG A 87 0.90 10.47 -10.17
C ARG A 87 1.96 10.93 -9.19
N LEU A 88 3.21 11.00 -9.65
CA LEU A 88 4.31 11.59 -8.89
C LEU A 88 3.96 13.02 -8.48
N PHE A 89 3.66 13.90 -9.43
CA PHE A 89 3.35 15.31 -9.13
C PHE A 89 2.06 15.51 -8.34
N ARG A 90 1.12 14.57 -8.41
CA ARG A 90 -0.09 14.59 -7.57
C ARG A 90 0.23 14.32 -6.10
N LEU A 91 1.17 13.40 -5.82
CA LEU A 91 1.49 12.96 -4.46
C LEU A 91 2.61 13.79 -3.82
N TYR A 92 3.60 14.20 -4.62
CA TYR A 92 4.87 14.77 -4.15
C TYR A 92 4.73 15.98 -3.23
N PRO A 93 3.88 17.00 -3.51
CA PRO A 93 3.88 18.22 -2.70
C PRO A 93 3.52 17.98 -1.22
N VAL A 94 2.44 17.23 -0.98
CA VAL A 94 2.00 16.90 0.38
C VAL A 94 2.96 15.92 1.05
N TYR A 95 3.43 14.93 0.29
CA TYR A 95 4.37 13.95 0.80
C TYR A 95 5.70 14.57 1.21
N PHE A 96 6.25 15.49 0.41
CA PHE A 96 7.47 16.23 0.71
C PHE A 96 7.33 16.96 2.06
N LEU A 97 6.25 17.72 2.25
CA LEU A 97 6.01 18.42 3.51
C LEU A 97 5.90 17.46 4.69
N ALA A 98 5.21 16.32 4.53
CA ALA A 98 5.06 15.32 5.57
C ALA A 98 6.40 14.67 5.96
N ILE A 99 7.24 14.32 4.98
CA ILE A 99 8.56 13.73 5.23
C ILE A 99 9.51 14.74 5.87
N MET A 100 9.52 16.00 5.41
CA MET A 100 10.36 17.03 6.01
C MET A 100 9.92 17.33 7.44
N ALA A 101 8.63 17.43 7.71
CA ALA A 101 8.11 17.59 9.07
C ALA A 101 8.49 16.40 9.96
N ALA A 102 8.27 15.16 9.50
CA ALA A 102 8.62 13.96 10.26
C ALA A 102 10.14 13.86 10.53
N PHE A 103 10.98 14.24 9.57
CA PHE A 103 12.43 14.24 9.71
C PHE A 103 12.90 15.19 10.82
N PHE A 104 12.36 16.41 10.87
CA PHE A 104 12.77 17.40 11.88
C PHE A 104 12.06 17.24 13.23
N LEU A 105 10.87 16.62 13.25
CA LEU A 105 10.05 16.50 14.45
C LEU A 105 10.10 15.11 15.09
N VAL A 106 11.02 14.23 14.67
CA VAL A 106 11.08 12.83 15.13
C VAL A 106 11.13 12.69 16.66
N GLU A 107 11.89 13.55 17.34
CA GLU A 107 12.02 13.51 18.80
C GLU A 107 10.71 13.89 19.50
N TYR A 108 10.04 14.94 19.01
CA TYR A 108 8.73 15.35 19.51
C TYR A 108 7.69 14.25 19.26
N MET A 109 7.66 13.68 18.06
CA MET A 109 6.76 12.57 17.74
C MET A 109 6.98 11.39 18.70
N TYR A 110 8.22 11.00 18.94
CA TYR A 110 8.54 9.92 19.87
C TYR A 110 8.08 10.22 21.31
N ARG A 111 8.41 11.41 21.84
CA ARG A 111 8.02 11.84 23.19
C ARG A 111 6.50 11.88 23.35
N PHE A 112 5.79 12.50 22.41
CA PHE A 112 4.32 12.56 22.46
C PHE A 112 3.67 11.18 22.42
N ARG A 113 4.22 10.23 21.67
CA ARG A 113 3.72 8.84 21.69
C ARG A 113 3.90 8.18 23.06
N ALA A 114 5.05 8.37 23.69
CA ALA A 114 5.32 7.83 25.02
C ALA A 114 4.38 8.44 26.08
N GLU A 115 4.25 9.77 26.10
CA GLU A 115 3.34 10.49 27.01
C GLU A 115 1.87 10.09 26.80
N THR A 116 1.46 9.91 25.54
CA THR A 116 0.10 9.43 25.21
C THR A 116 -0.14 8.04 25.77
N LEU A 117 0.79 7.10 25.59
CA LEU A 117 0.67 5.75 26.12
C LEU A 117 0.61 5.74 27.65
N GLU A 118 1.48 6.53 28.31
CA GLU A 118 1.50 6.66 29.76
C GLU A 118 0.18 7.23 30.29
N PHE A 119 -0.36 8.28 29.65
CA PHE A 119 -1.63 8.87 30.03
C PHE A 119 -2.81 7.89 29.94
N PHE A 120 -2.92 7.14 28.84
CA PHE A 120 -4.07 6.24 28.61
C PHE A 120 -3.94 4.88 29.29
N THR A 121 -2.73 4.40 29.54
CA THR A 121 -2.50 3.02 30.03
C THR A 121 -1.68 2.91 31.31
N GLY A 122 -1.10 4.00 31.80
CA GLY A 122 -0.15 3.97 32.92
C GLY A 122 1.15 3.23 32.58
N SER A 123 1.46 3.02 31.29
CA SER A 123 2.62 2.27 30.81
C SER A 123 3.19 2.89 29.54
N THR A 124 4.50 2.79 29.35
CA THR A 124 5.19 3.18 28.10
C THR A 124 5.16 2.08 27.03
N LEU A 125 4.59 0.91 27.35
CA LEU A 125 4.51 -0.22 26.44
C LEU A 125 3.38 -0.04 25.43
N THR A 126 3.71 -0.20 24.15
CA THR A 126 2.75 -0.17 23.03
C THR A 126 1.67 -1.26 23.15
N ALA A 127 0.65 -1.15 22.29
CA ALA A 127 -0.39 -2.17 22.10
C ALA A 127 0.17 -3.57 21.76
N PHE A 128 1.42 -3.66 21.30
CA PHE A 128 2.09 -4.91 20.95
C PHE A 128 3.00 -5.44 22.05
N GLY A 129 3.02 -4.80 23.23
CA GLY A 129 3.80 -5.23 24.38
C GLY A 129 5.27 -4.85 24.36
N ALA A 130 5.74 -4.13 23.33
CA ALA A 130 7.10 -3.59 23.25
C ALA A 130 7.12 -2.10 23.59
N GLU A 131 8.27 -1.58 24.01
CA GLU A 131 8.47 -0.13 24.13
C GLU A 131 8.32 0.57 22.77
N SER A 132 7.82 1.80 22.79
CA SER A 132 7.81 2.64 21.60
C SER A 132 9.25 2.83 21.11
N LYS A 133 9.50 2.58 19.83
CA LYS A 133 10.80 2.83 19.20
C LYS A 133 10.82 4.27 18.67
N MET A 134 11.92 4.98 18.90
CA MET A 134 12.19 6.25 18.21
C MET A 134 12.67 5.95 16.80
N GLU A 135 12.10 6.60 15.78
CA GLU A 135 12.61 6.53 14.43
C GLU A 135 14.02 7.16 14.37
N THR A 136 14.89 6.57 13.55
CA THR A 136 16.30 6.97 13.44
C THR A 136 16.56 7.54 12.05
N PRO A 137 16.18 8.81 11.79
CA PRO A 137 16.32 9.41 10.48
C PRO A 137 17.81 9.51 10.10
N THR A 138 18.14 9.12 8.87
CA THR A 138 19.49 9.25 8.29
C THR A 138 19.41 10.04 6.99
N LEU A 139 20.54 10.52 6.47
CA LEU A 139 20.57 11.14 5.15
C LEU A 139 20.17 10.15 4.05
N LEU A 140 20.61 8.88 4.15
CA LEU A 140 20.16 7.82 3.26
C LEU A 140 18.63 7.61 3.36
N GLY A 141 18.10 7.60 4.58
CA GLY A 141 16.66 7.56 4.84
C GLY A 141 15.94 8.73 4.18
N LEU A 142 16.44 9.95 4.33
CA LEU A 142 15.82 11.15 3.75
C LEU A 142 15.78 11.08 2.23
N PHE A 143 16.92 10.84 1.58
CA PHE A 143 16.96 10.76 0.11
C PHE A 143 16.14 9.59 -0.42
N SER A 144 16.17 8.44 0.24
CA SER A 144 15.36 7.30 -0.18
C SER A 144 13.86 7.55 -0.04
N HIS A 145 13.42 8.26 1.00
CA HIS A 145 12.02 8.69 1.14
C HIS A 145 11.64 9.69 0.06
N LEU A 146 12.47 10.71 -0.19
CA LEU A 146 12.23 11.73 -1.23
C LEU A 146 12.16 11.14 -2.64
N LEU A 147 12.79 9.98 -2.85
CA LEU A 147 12.74 9.22 -4.11
C LEU A 147 11.71 8.09 -4.11
N PHE A 148 10.97 7.88 -3.01
CA PHE A 148 10.02 6.76 -2.82
C PHE A 148 10.66 5.36 -2.95
N VAL A 149 11.96 5.23 -2.69
CA VAL A 149 12.69 3.94 -2.75
C VAL A 149 13.01 3.37 -1.37
N HIS A 150 12.60 4.04 -0.30
CA HIS A 150 12.86 3.63 1.09
C HIS A 150 12.30 2.24 1.42
N GLY A 151 11.21 1.80 0.78
CA GLY A 151 10.67 0.44 0.95
C GLY A 151 11.47 -0.66 0.25
N LEU A 152 12.54 -0.31 -0.48
CA LEU A 152 13.45 -1.24 -1.17
C LEU A 152 14.84 -1.27 -0.54
N ILE A 153 15.13 -0.36 0.40
CA ILE A 153 16.43 -0.27 1.05
C ILE A 153 16.30 -0.80 2.49
N PRO A 154 17.13 -1.78 2.90
CA PRO A 154 17.11 -2.33 4.25
C PRO A 154 17.11 -1.25 5.33
N HIS A 155 16.22 -1.42 6.32
CA HIS A 155 16.05 -0.58 7.50
C HIS A 155 15.63 0.87 7.21
N GLN A 156 15.16 1.20 5.99
CA GLN A 156 14.70 2.54 5.64
C GLN A 156 13.18 2.65 5.46
N ASP A 157 12.44 1.55 5.45
CA ASP A 157 10.99 1.51 5.25
C ASP A 157 10.20 2.18 6.38
N SER A 158 10.81 2.32 7.56
CA SER A 158 10.24 2.93 8.75
C SER A 158 11.11 4.03 9.38
N SER A 159 12.21 4.45 8.73
CA SER A 159 13.27 5.24 9.39
C SER A 159 12.96 6.71 9.65
N ILE A 160 11.93 7.28 9.01
CA ILE A 160 11.49 8.67 9.20
C ILE A 160 10.03 8.70 9.62
N LEU A 161 9.17 8.15 8.76
CA LEU A 161 7.73 8.11 8.99
C LEU A 161 7.25 6.69 8.76
N SER A 162 7.09 5.93 9.83
CA SER A 162 6.78 4.50 9.77
C SER A 162 5.57 4.19 8.89
N VAL A 163 4.54 5.02 8.86
CA VAL A 163 3.33 4.82 8.04
C VAL A 163 3.54 5.04 6.53
N ALA A 164 4.66 5.66 6.12
CA ALA A 164 4.96 6.01 4.73
C ALA A 164 5.42 4.82 3.86
N TRP A 165 5.65 3.64 4.44
CA TRP A 165 6.06 2.43 3.70
C TRP A 165 5.12 2.10 2.54
N SER A 166 3.80 2.31 2.76
CA SER A 166 2.75 2.01 1.78
C SER A 166 2.76 2.96 0.57
N LEU A 167 3.32 4.17 0.71
CA LEU A 167 3.48 5.13 -0.39
C LEU A 167 4.66 4.77 -1.29
N SER A 168 5.77 4.29 -0.73
CA SER A 168 6.86 3.71 -1.54
C SER A 168 6.36 2.52 -2.35
N LEU A 169 5.61 1.63 -1.70
CA LEU A 169 4.94 0.51 -2.37
C LEU A 169 4.01 0.97 -3.51
N GLU A 170 3.20 2.00 -3.27
CA GLU A 170 2.31 2.56 -4.30
C GLU A 170 3.12 3.12 -5.49
N MET A 171 4.25 3.78 -5.25
CA MET A 171 5.14 4.26 -6.31
C MET A 171 5.76 3.10 -7.11
N GLN A 172 6.15 2.00 -6.45
CA GLN A 172 6.62 0.79 -7.15
C GLN A 172 5.55 0.26 -8.12
N PHE A 173 4.29 0.21 -7.68
CA PHE A 173 3.18 -0.15 -8.58
C PHE A 173 3.01 0.86 -9.72
N TYR A 174 3.15 2.16 -9.46
CA TYR A 174 3.03 3.17 -10.52
C TYR A 174 4.08 3.00 -11.61
N VAL A 175 5.33 2.77 -11.23
CA VAL A 175 6.46 2.59 -12.15
C VAL A 175 6.31 1.28 -12.94
N LEU A 176 5.96 0.18 -12.28
CA LEU A 176 5.88 -1.14 -12.93
C LEU A 176 4.57 -1.38 -13.68
N PHE A 177 3.50 -0.66 -13.34
CA PHE A 177 2.17 -0.91 -13.90
C PHE A 177 2.10 -0.86 -15.43
N PRO A 178 2.70 0.12 -16.14
CA PRO A 178 2.67 0.13 -17.61
C PRO A 178 3.25 -1.16 -18.21
N VAL A 179 4.34 -1.68 -17.64
CA VAL A 179 5.00 -2.92 -18.07
C VAL A 179 4.14 -4.14 -17.74
N ILE A 180 3.64 -4.22 -16.50
CA ILE A 180 2.74 -5.29 -16.04
C ILE A 180 1.48 -5.33 -16.93
N PHE A 181 0.86 -4.19 -17.18
CA PHE A 181 -0.32 -4.06 -18.01
C PHE A 181 -0.03 -4.53 -19.45
N ALA A 182 1.03 -4.01 -20.08
CA ALA A 182 1.42 -4.40 -21.43
C ALA A 182 1.71 -5.90 -21.56
N PHE A 183 2.28 -6.53 -20.52
CA PHE A 183 2.50 -7.97 -20.47
C PHE A 183 1.20 -8.77 -20.34
N LEU A 184 0.32 -8.37 -19.42
CA LEU A 184 -0.90 -9.11 -19.06
C LEU A 184 -1.98 -9.03 -20.16
N PHE A 185 -2.20 -7.86 -20.74
CA PHE A 185 -3.26 -7.62 -21.72
C PHE A 185 -2.85 -7.99 -23.16
N THR A 186 -2.36 -9.22 -23.31
CA THR A 186 -2.00 -9.85 -24.59
C THR A 186 -2.66 -11.22 -24.71
N LYS A 187 -2.23 -12.09 -25.64
CA LYS A 187 -2.79 -13.46 -25.75
C LYS A 187 -2.70 -14.21 -24.42
N LYS A 188 -3.73 -14.99 -24.10
CA LYS A 188 -3.85 -15.81 -22.88
C LYS A 188 -3.82 -14.99 -21.56
N THR A 189 -4.41 -13.79 -21.54
CA THR A 189 -4.50 -12.90 -20.36
C THR A 189 -4.83 -13.62 -19.06
N HIS A 190 -5.86 -14.47 -19.04
CA HIS A 190 -6.30 -15.17 -17.83
C HIS A 190 -5.21 -16.07 -17.22
N LEU A 191 -4.46 -16.81 -18.04
CA LEU A 191 -3.37 -17.66 -17.54
C LEU A 191 -2.24 -16.81 -16.96
N LYS A 192 -1.91 -15.68 -17.58
CA LYS A 192 -0.86 -14.78 -17.07
C LYS A 192 -1.22 -14.21 -15.71
N PHE A 193 -2.47 -13.80 -15.51
CA PHE A 193 -2.97 -13.37 -14.20
C PHE A 193 -2.83 -14.46 -13.14
N ILE A 194 -3.30 -15.69 -13.44
CA ILE A 194 -3.24 -16.83 -12.52
C ILE A 194 -1.79 -17.17 -12.17
N VAL A 195 -0.93 -17.34 -13.19
CA VAL A 195 0.49 -17.67 -12.99
C VAL A 195 1.19 -16.60 -12.17
N LEU A 196 1.02 -15.32 -12.51
CA LEU A 196 1.67 -14.23 -11.80
C LEU A 196 1.19 -14.13 -10.34
N THR A 197 -0.10 -14.40 -10.10
CA THR A 197 -0.66 -14.45 -8.74
C THR A 197 -0.04 -15.59 -7.94
N ILE A 198 -0.06 -16.82 -8.46
CA ILE A 198 0.55 -17.99 -7.80
C ILE A 198 2.03 -17.75 -7.51
N LEU A 199 2.80 -17.29 -8.50
CA LEU A 199 4.22 -17.00 -8.33
C LEU A 199 4.45 -15.92 -7.28
N SER A 200 3.68 -14.83 -7.30
CA SER A 200 3.84 -13.76 -6.32
C SER A 200 3.45 -14.18 -4.90
N THR A 201 2.40 -15.00 -4.74
CA THR A 201 2.02 -15.60 -3.45
C THR A 201 3.11 -16.53 -2.95
N LEU A 202 3.62 -17.42 -3.81
CA LEU A 202 4.68 -18.35 -3.45
C LEU A 202 5.96 -17.61 -3.03
N ILE A 203 6.42 -16.65 -3.83
CA ILE A 203 7.61 -15.84 -3.51
C ILE A 203 7.38 -15.08 -2.20
N SER A 204 6.19 -14.51 -1.99
CA SER A 204 5.87 -13.81 -0.74
C SER A 204 6.01 -14.73 0.47
N VAL A 205 5.42 -15.92 0.42
CA VAL A 205 5.49 -16.90 1.52
C VAL A 205 6.93 -17.34 1.79
N LEU A 206 7.68 -17.67 0.73
CA LEU A 206 9.05 -18.18 0.84
C LEU A 206 10.04 -17.11 1.34
N THR A 207 9.81 -15.84 1.04
CA THR A 207 10.77 -14.76 1.35
C THR A 207 10.40 -13.96 2.60
N LEU A 208 9.18 -14.09 3.14
CA LEU A 208 8.69 -13.25 4.24
C LEU A 208 9.59 -13.29 5.49
N SER A 209 10.03 -14.47 5.91
CA SER A 209 10.85 -14.63 7.12
C SER A 209 12.22 -13.98 6.96
N PHE A 210 12.83 -14.11 5.78
CA PHE A 210 14.10 -13.45 5.45
C PHE A 210 13.91 -11.93 5.34
N TYR A 211 12.84 -11.49 4.69
CA TYR A 211 12.54 -10.07 4.49
C TYR A 211 12.37 -9.31 5.82
N LYS A 212 11.71 -9.93 6.80
CA LYS A 212 11.53 -9.37 8.16
C LYS A 212 12.83 -9.15 8.95
N GLN A 213 13.96 -9.69 8.51
CA GLN A 213 15.26 -9.42 9.14
C GLN A 213 15.78 -8.02 8.79
N TYR A 214 15.34 -7.47 7.65
CA TYR A 214 15.87 -6.24 7.08
C TYR A 214 14.83 -5.12 6.99
N PHE A 215 13.55 -5.43 7.08
CA PHE A 215 12.45 -4.48 6.91
C PHE A 215 11.40 -4.68 8.01
N ASP A 216 10.92 -3.56 8.56
CA ASP A 216 9.89 -3.56 9.61
C ASP A 216 8.48 -3.77 9.00
N MET A 217 8.28 -3.35 7.75
CA MET A 217 7.02 -3.30 7.03
C MET A 217 7.13 -4.03 5.68
N PRO A 218 6.04 -4.67 5.18
CA PRO A 218 6.03 -5.40 3.91
C PRO A 218 5.97 -4.44 2.71
N ALA A 219 7.01 -3.63 2.52
CA ALA A 219 7.05 -2.51 1.57
C ALA A 219 7.43 -2.91 0.15
N ALA A 220 7.89 -4.14 -0.07
CA ALA A 220 8.15 -4.67 -1.40
C ALA A 220 6.86 -5.07 -2.12
N LEU A 221 6.75 -4.75 -3.41
CA LEU A 221 5.53 -4.98 -4.20
C LEU A 221 5.02 -6.42 -4.19
N ILE A 222 5.91 -7.40 -4.04
CA ILE A 222 5.56 -8.82 -4.17
C ILE A 222 4.51 -9.24 -3.14
N PHE A 223 4.59 -8.67 -1.92
CA PHE A 223 3.69 -8.98 -0.81
C PHE A 223 2.26 -8.44 -0.99
N ARG A 224 2.04 -7.55 -1.96
CA ARG A 224 0.73 -6.98 -2.29
C ARG A 224 0.33 -7.20 -3.75
N MET A 225 1.21 -7.83 -4.53
CA MET A 225 0.98 -8.13 -5.94
C MET A 225 -0.27 -8.98 -6.17
N PRO A 226 -0.56 -10.07 -5.41
CA PRO A 226 -1.79 -10.84 -5.59
C PRO A 226 -3.06 -9.98 -5.48
N ILE A 227 -3.13 -9.16 -4.42
CA ILE A 227 -4.27 -8.29 -4.12
C ILE A 227 -4.42 -7.18 -5.18
N PHE A 228 -3.30 -6.61 -5.64
CA PHE A 228 -3.29 -5.65 -6.73
C PHE A 228 -3.81 -6.27 -8.05
N LEU A 229 -3.36 -7.48 -8.38
CA LEU A 229 -3.81 -8.23 -9.56
C LEU A 229 -5.31 -8.54 -9.51
N LEU A 230 -5.85 -8.88 -8.34
CA LEU A 230 -7.29 -9.04 -8.15
C LEU A 230 -8.06 -7.77 -8.56
N GLY A 231 -7.57 -6.60 -8.13
CA GLY A 231 -8.09 -5.30 -8.57
C GLY A 231 -8.09 -5.14 -10.09
N MET A 232 -6.96 -5.45 -10.73
CA MET A 232 -6.84 -5.40 -12.20
C MET A 232 -7.85 -6.34 -12.89
N MET A 233 -8.01 -7.57 -12.37
CA MET A 233 -8.93 -8.56 -12.90
C MET A 233 -10.39 -8.14 -12.74
N LEU A 234 -10.76 -7.52 -11.61
CA LEU A 234 -12.09 -6.95 -11.39
C LEU A 234 -12.42 -5.87 -12.44
N ALA A 235 -11.47 -4.98 -12.74
CA ALA A 235 -11.65 -3.96 -13.77
C ALA A 235 -11.78 -4.59 -15.17
N ALA A 236 -10.91 -5.55 -15.50
CA ALA A 236 -10.96 -6.25 -16.78
C ALA A 236 -12.29 -7.02 -16.96
N ALA A 237 -12.79 -7.66 -15.91
CA ALA A 237 -14.07 -8.38 -15.95
C ALA A 237 -15.26 -7.43 -16.06
N GLY A 238 -15.28 -6.34 -15.29
CA GLY A 238 -16.31 -5.31 -15.38
C GLY A 238 -16.36 -4.59 -16.75
N LEU A 239 -15.25 -4.60 -17.50
CA LEU A 239 -15.18 -4.08 -18.87
C LEU A 239 -15.37 -5.16 -19.95
N GLY A 240 -15.66 -6.41 -19.57
CA GLY A 240 -15.86 -7.52 -20.52
C GLY A 240 -14.58 -8.03 -21.20
N LYS A 241 -13.39 -7.64 -20.73
CA LYS A 241 -12.08 -8.09 -21.24
C LYS A 241 -11.63 -9.41 -20.60
N LEU A 242 -12.26 -9.84 -19.51
CA LEU A 242 -11.97 -11.07 -18.78
C LEU A 242 -13.28 -11.71 -18.28
N LYS A 243 -13.37 -13.04 -18.23
CA LYS A 243 -14.54 -13.72 -17.66
C LYS A 243 -14.48 -13.74 -16.12
N TRP A 244 -15.60 -13.48 -15.45
CA TRP A 244 -15.72 -13.49 -13.99
C TRP A 244 -15.23 -14.77 -13.31
N ARG A 245 -15.41 -15.94 -13.94
CA ARG A 245 -14.89 -17.22 -13.40
C ARG A 245 -13.39 -17.20 -13.11
N TYR A 246 -12.61 -16.48 -13.92
CA TYR A 246 -11.17 -16.39 -13.71
C TYR A 246 -10.82 -15.49 -12.52
N VAL A 247 -11.64 -14.47 -12.26
CA VAL A 247 -11.50 -13.62 -11.06
C VAL A 247 -11.75 -14.45 -9.80
N LEU A 248 -12.81 -15.26 -9.80
CA LEU A 248 -13.13 -16.14 -8.67
C LEU A 248 -12.03 -17.18 -8.42
N LEU A 249 -11.55 -17.84 -9.48
CA LEU A 249 -10.45 -18.80 -9.39
C LEU A 249 -9.16 -18.15 -8.84
N ASN A 250 -8.87 -16.92 -9.27
CA ASN A 250 -7.70 -16.19 -8.80
C ASN A 250 -7.85 -15.74 -7.34
N GLY A 251 -9.04 -15.27 -6.95
CA GLY A 251 -9.35 -14.90 -5.58
C GLY A 251 -9.25 -16.06 -4.59
N ALA A 252 -9.46 -17.29 -5.02
CA ALA A 252 -9.26 -18.48 -4.17
C ALA A 252 -7.78 -18.77 -3.84
N VAL A 253 -6.83 -18.15 -4.55
CA VAL A 253 -5.38 -18.29 -4.33
C VAL A 253 -4.83 -17.23 -3.37
N ILE A 254 -5.56 -16.12 -3.20
CA ILE A 254 -5.16 -14.94 -2.41
C ILE A 254 -5.64 -15.08 -0.98
#